data_AF-A0AAD1ZAW2-F1
#
_entry.id   AF-A0AAD1ZAW2-F1
#
_cell.length_a   1.000
_cell.length_b   1.000
_cell.length_c   1.000
_cell.angle_alpha   90.00
_cell.angle_beta   90.00
_cell.angle_gamma   90.00
#
_symmetry.space_group_name_H-M   'P 1'
#
loop_
_entity.id
_entity.type
_entity.pdbx_description
1 polymer ?
#
loop_
_entity_poly.entity_id
_entity_poly.type
_entity_poly.pdbx_seq_one_letter_code
_entity_poly.pdbx_strand_id
1 'polypeptide(L)'
;MPFNGKRRSGSNKMMMSRHFHESIIHNFSNMRVGRNVNEVLPEDRTMFATFSRGYPAAEMEVRHFFATFFGNCIESFRMQDVRPYEQPLYARVVFLKASFIQEILNGSEKA
;
A
#
# COMPACT_ATOMS: atom_id res chain seq x y z
N MET A 1 5.97 -11.94 -51.24
CA MET A 1 6.04 -12.78 -50.02
C MET A 1 6.73 -11.97 -48.92
N PRO A 2 6.09 -11.68 -47.77
CA PRO A 2 6.72 -10.98 -46.64
C PRO A 2 7.16 -11.96 -45.54
N PHE A 3 8.35 -11.79 -44.96
CA PHE A 3 8.72 -12.42 -43.69
C PHE A 3 8.76 -11.36 -42.58
N ASN A 4 7.97 -11.66 -41.55
CA ASN A 4 7.59 -10.82 -40.43
C ASN A 4 8.53 -11.09 -39.24
N GLY A 5 9.26 -10.09 -38.76
CA GLY A 5 10.12 -10.18 -37.58
C GLY A 5 9.41 -9.71 -36.31
N LYS A 6 8.78 -10.63 -35.59
CA LYS A 6 7.99 -10.38 -34.37
C LYS A 6 8.91 -10.37 -33.13
N ARG A 7 9.21 -9.20 -32.55
CA ARG A 7 9.76 -9.13 -31.18
C ARG A 7 8.62 -9.22 -30.17
N ARG A 8 8.57 -10.34 -29.44
CA ARG A 8 7.64 -10.58 -28.33
C ARG A 8 8.15 -9.83 -27.08
N SER A 9 7.42 -8.80 -26.66
CA SER A 9 7.52 -8.22 -25.32
C SER A 9 6.67 -9.07 -24.38
N GLY A 10 7.31 -9.87 -23.54
CA GLY A 10 6.65 -10.62 -22.47
C GLY A 10 6.38 -9.71 -21.27
N SER A 11 5.19 -9.12 -21.23
CA SER A 11 4.66 -8.56 -19.99
C SER A 11 4.00 -9.70 -19.21
N ASN A 12 4.63 -10.14 -18.12
CA ASN A 12 4.00 -11.04 -17.15
C ASN A 12 2.85 -10.30 -16.48
N LYS A 13 1.67 -10.36 -17.11
CA LYS A 13 0.43 -9.88 -16.52
C LYS A 13 -0.04 -10.92 -15.52
N MET A 14 0.26 -10.69 -14.25
CA MET A 14 -0.38 -11.41 -13.15
C MET A 14 -1.89 -11.16 -13.26
N MET A 15 -2.62 -12.17 -13.68
CA MET A 15 -4.06 -12.09 -13.94
C MET A 15 -4.79 -12.26 -12.60
N MET A 16 -5.12 -11.14 -11.96
CA MET A 16 -5.95 -11.13 -10.75
C MET A 16 -7.39 -11.55 -11.09
N SER A 17 -7.96 -12.42 -10.26
CA SER A 17 -9.30 -12.97 -10.48
C SER A 17 -10.35 -11.86 -10.53
N ARG A 18 -11.22 -11.88 -11.56
CA ARG A 18 -12.28 -10.88 -11.76
C ARG A 18 -13.20 -10.74 -10.54
N HIS A 19 -13.33 -11.80 -9.75
CA HIS A 19 -14.09 -11.79 -8.51
C HIS A 19 -13.53 -10.87 -7.41
N PHE A 20 -12.22 -10.59 -7.39
CA PHE A 20 -11.62 -9.70 -6.40
C PHE A 20 -11.80 -8.21 -6.78
N HIS A 21 -11.90 -7.90 -8.07
CA HIS A 21 -12.08 -6.52 -8.51
C HIS A 21 -13.50 -6.01 -8.26
N GLU A 22 -14.52 -6.85 -8.49
CA GLU A 22 -15.92 -6.41 -8.38
C GLU A 22 -16.35 -6.12 -6.93
N SER A 23 -15.86 -6.89 -5.96
CA SER A 23 -16.16 -6.66 -4.54
C SER A 23 -15.56 -5.35 -4.00
N ILE A 24 -14.38 -4.97 -4.48
CA ILE A 24 -13.69 -3.74 -4.10
C ILE A 24 -14.45 -2.51 -4.64
N ILE A 25 -14.81 -2.52 -5.93
CA ILE A 25 -15.48 -1.39 -6.60
C ILE A 25 -16.84 -1.05 -5.96
N HIS A 26 -17.62 -2.06 -5.60
CA HIS A 26 -18.90 -1.85 -4.93
C HIS A 26 -18.76 -1.22 -3.53
N ASN A 27 -17.68 -1.53 -2.80
CA ASN A 27 -17.44 -0.96 -1.47
C ASN A 27 -17.03 0.52 -1.53
N PHE A 28 -16.19 0.90 -2.51
CA PHE A 28 -15.76 2.28 -2.71
C PHE A 28 -16.92 3.24 -3.03
N SER A 29 -17.93 2.76 -3.75
CA SER A 29 -19.11 3.54 -4.17
C SER A 29 -19.96 4.02 -2.97
N ASN A 30 -19.90 3.30 -1.85
CA ASN A 30 -20.64 3.61 -0.63
C ASN A 30 -19.91 4.61 0.29
N MET A 31 -18.66 4.97 -0.01
CA MET A 31 -17.91 5.97 0.77
C MET A 31 -18.17 7.39 0.30
N ARG A 32 -19.40 7.89 0.48
CA ARG A 32 -19.61 9.34 0.51
C ARG A 32 -19.04 9.88 1.82
N VAL A 33 -18.09 10.82 1.70
CA VAL A 33 -17.36 11.47 2.79
C VAL A 33 -18.35 12.24 3.67
N GLY A 34 -18.84 11.58 4.72
CA GLY A 34 -19.28 12.25 5.93
C GLY A 34 -18.04 12.56 6.75
N ARG A 35 -17.68 13.85 6.89
CA ARG A 35 -16.84 14.32 8.00
C ARG A 35 -17.56 13.88 9.28
N ASN A 36 -17.09 12.82 9.92
CA ASN A 36 -17.61 12.37 11.20
C ASN A 36 -16.57 12.66 12.28
N VAL A 37 -17.02 13.25 13.38
CA VAL A 37 -16.26 13.92 14.46
C VAL A 37 -15.64 12.90 15.43
N ASN A 38 -15.22 11.74 14.93
CA ASN A 38 -14.48 10.74 15.69
C ASN A 38 -13.05 10.71 15.12
N GLU A 39 -12.23 11.69 15.51
CA GLU A 39 -10.79 11.66 15.26
C GLU A 39 -10.21 10.46 16.00
N VAL A 40 -10.18 9.33 15.30
CA VAL A 40 -9.41 8.16 15.69
C VAL A 40 -7.97 8.62 15.90
N LEU A 41 -7.44 8.34 17.09
CA LEU A 41 -6.10 8.78 17.47
C LEU A 41 -5.10 8.32 16.39
N PRO A 42 -4.08 9.13 16.06
CA PRO A 42 -3.08 8.75 15.07
C PRO A 42 -2.45 7.37 15.34
N GLU A 43 -2.38 6.95 16.60
CA GLU A 43 -1.87 5.65 17.04
C GLU A 43 -2.69 4.47 16.49
N ASP A 44 -4.02 4.56 16.54
CA ASP A 44 -4.95 3.52 16.06
C ASP A 44 -4.98 3.37 14.53
N ARG A 45 -4.38 4.33 13.83
CA ARG A 45 -4.24 4.37 12.36
C ARG A 45 -2.77 4.43 11.93
N THR A 46 -1.85 4.00 12.79
CA THR A 46 -0.42 3.87 12.48
C THR A 46 -0.02 2.41 12.27
N MET A 47 0.77 2.13 11.22
CA MET A 47 1.53 0.87 11.11
C MET A 47 3.03 1.11 11.05
N PHE A 48 3.77 0.11 11.51
CA PHE A 48 5.21 0.03 11.36
C PHE A 48 5.54 -1.03 10.30
N ALA A 49 6.07 -0.59 9.16
CA ALA A 49 6.62 -1.48 8.15
C ALA A 49 8.08 -1.75 8.50
N THR A 50 8.49 -3.01 8.61
CA THR A 50 9.88 -3.39 8.87
C THR A 50 10.50 -3.94 7.59
N PHE A 51 11.78 -3.63 7.38
CA PHE A 51 12.52 -4.04 6.19
C PHE A 51 13.49 -5.16 6.55
N SER A 52 13.45 -6.25 5.77
CA SER A 52 14.43 -7.32 5.90
C SER A 52 15.83 -6.80 5.57
N ARG A 53 16.83 -7.29 6.29
CA ARG A 53 18.23 -6.89 6.07
C ARG A 53 18.68 -7.33 4.67
N GLY A 54 19.28 -6.40 3.92
CA GLY A 54 19.91 -6.68 2.63
C GLY A 54 19.22 -6.08 1.41
N TYR A 55 18.06 -5.45 1.57
CA TYR A 55 17.40 -4.71 0.48
C TYR A 55 16.99 -3.31 0.95
N PRO A 56 17.66 -2.23 0.49
CA PRO A 56 17.27 -0.87 0.83
C PRO A 56 15.88 -0.56 0.29
N ALA A 57 14.92 -0.34 1.18
CA ALA A 57 13.62 0.18 0.80
C ALA A 57 13.69 1.72 0.75
N ALA A 58 13.50 2.29 -0.44
CA ALA A 58 13.35 3.73 -0.58
C ALA A 58 11.95 4.17 -0.14
N GLU A 59 11.84 5.38 0.41
CA GLU A 59 10.54 5.95 0.82
C GLU A 59 9.51 5.92 -0.29
N MET A 60 9.93 6.25 -1.51
CA MET A 60 9.07 6.25 -2.68
C MET A 60 8.52 4.86 -3.01
N GLU A 61 9.33 3.81 -2.86
CA GLU A 61 8.89 2.43 -3.15
C GLU A 61 7.81 1.99 -2.16
N VAL A 62 8.00 2.28 -0.88
CA VAL A 62 7.03 1.91 0.17
C VAL A 62 5.73 2.71 0.00
N ARG A 63 5.82 4.01 -0.27
CA ARG A 63 4.64 4.84 -0.58
C ARG A 63 3.92 4.33 -1.82
N HIS A 64 4.67 3.99 -2.87
CA HIS A 64 4.10 3.49 -4.12
C HIS A 64 3.42 2.13 -3.93
N PHE A 65 3.96 1.26 -3.07
CA PHE A 65 3.31 0.01 -2.69
C PHE A 65 1.90 0.28 -2.13
N PHE A 66 1.79 1.09 -1.08
CA PHE A 66 0.48 1.40 -0.49
C PHE A 66 -0.45 2.11 -1.48
N ALA A 67 0.07 3.05 -2.28
CA ALA A 67 -0.72 3.79 -3.25
C ALA A 67 -1.27 2.91 -4.38
N THR A 68 -0.47 1.95 -4.86
CA THR A 68 -0.88 1.04 -5.94
C THR A 68 -1.96 0.06 -5.51
N PHE A 69 -1.94 -0.38 -4.25
CA PHE A 69 -2.90 -1.37 -3.75
C PHE A 69 -4.13 -0.77 -3.06
N PHE A 70 -3.97 0.36 -2.36
CA PHE A 70 -5.01 0.96 -1.51
C PHE A 70 -5.37 2.40 -1.91
N GLY A 71 -4.76 2.93 -2.98
CA GLY A 71 -4.98 4.30 -3.43
C GLY A 71 -4.41 5.34 -2.46
N ASN A 72 -5.01 6.53 -2.43
CA ASN A 72 -4.59 7.59 -1.52
C ASN A 72 -5.05 7.28 -0.08
N CYS A 73 -4.23 6.50 0.64
CA CYS A 73 -4.53 6.01 1.99
C CYS A 73 -3.60 6.57 3.07
N ILE A 74 -2.47 7.17 2.70
CA ILE A 74 -1.45 7.67 3.62
C ILE A 74 -1.73 9.13 3.99
N GLU A 75 -1.78 9.42 5.29
CA GLU A 75 -1.76 10.78 5.83
C GLU A 75 -0.34 11.28 6.05
N SER A 76 0.51 10.44 6.65
CA SER A 76 1.90 10.79 6.95
C SER A 76 2.79 9.56 6.85
N PHE A 77 4.02 9.76 6.38
CA PHE A 77 5.00 8.70 6.20
C PHE A 77 6.36 9.19 6.69
N ARG A 78 7.03 8.40 7.54
CA ARG A 78 8.36 8.72 8.05
C ARG A 78 9.22 7.46 8.09
N MET A 79 10.36 7.49 7.41
CA MET A 79 11.41 6.48 7.58
C MET A 79 12.11 6.65 8.93
N GLN A 80 12.69 5.57 9.46
CA GLN A 80 13.62 5.65 10.58
C GLN A 80 14.72 6.68 10.31
N ASP A 81 14.98 7.55 11.29
CA ASP A 81 16.14 8.45 11.23
C ASP A 81 17.42 7.62 11.44
N VAL A 82 18.32 7.68 10.46
CA VAL A 82 19.58 6.92 10.45
C VAL A 82 20.74 7.85 10.16
N ARG A 83 21.96 7.45 10.52
CA ARG A 83 23.15 8.23 10.17
C ARG A 83 23.34 8.24 8.66
N PRO A 84 24.12 9.20 8.13
CA PRO A 84 24.59 9.11 6.75
C PRO A 84 25.20 7.72 6.52
N TYR A 85 24.87 7.08 5.38
CA TYR A 85 25.32 5.74 4.98
C TYR A 85 24.71 4.55 5.72
N GLU A 86 23.80 4.77 6.67
CA GLU A 86 22.99 3.70 7.27
C GLU A 86 21.65 3.53 6.53
N GLN A 87 21.07 2.33 6.60
CA GLN A 87 19.79 2.00 5.99
C GLN A 87 18.68 2.02 7.04
N PRO A 88 17.54 2.68 6.79
CA PRO A 88 16.37 2.58 7.66
C PRO A 88 15.87 1.13 7.69
N LEU A 89 15.59 0.62 8.90
CA LEU A 89 15.09 -0.73 9.13
C LEU A 89 13.57 -0.78 9.28
N TYR A 90 12.94 0.38 9.45
CA TYR A 90 11.50 0.49 9.51
C TYR A 90 10.99 1.85 9.01
N ALA A 91 9.71 1.89 8.71
CA ALA A 91 8.94 3.10 8.44
C ALA A 91 7.70 3.16 9.32
N ARG A 92 7.36 4.37 9.78
CA ARG A 92 6.09 4.68 10.41
C ARG A 92 5.14 5.26 9.36
N VAL A 93 3.99 4.63 9.21
CA VAL A 93 2.95 5.01 8.24
C VAL A 93 1.67 5.32 8.99
N VAL A 94 1.19 6.55 8.88
CA VAL A 94 -0.10 6.99 9.42
C VAL A 94 -1.10 7.02 8.27
N PHE A 95 -2.20 6.30 8.41
CA PHE A 95 -3.26 6.23 7.40
C PHE A 95 -4.36 7.26 7.68
N LEU A 96 -5.04 7.70 6.63
CA LEU A 96 -6.18 8.61 6.72
C LEU A 96 -7.35 8.04 7.55
N LYS A 97 -7.46 6.71 7.62
CA LYS A 97 -8.49 5.97 8.36
C LYS A 97 -7.92 4.67 8.92
N ALA A 98 -8.38 4.26 10.10
CA ALA A 98 -8.02 2.97 10.69
C ALA A 98 -8.52 1.76 9.87
N SER A 99 -9.58 1.92 9.07
CA SER A 99 -10.09 0.86 8.19
C SER A 99 -9.04 0.36 7.19
N PHE A 100 -8.12 1.23 6.75
CA PHE A 100 -7.01 0.81 5.88
C PHE A 100 -6.10 -0.22 6.55
N ILE A 101 -5.87 -0.11 7.86
CA ILE A 101 -5.09 -1.12 8.59
C ILE A 101 -5.79 -2.47 8.51
N GLN A 102 -7.09 -2.50 8.74
CA GLN A 102 -7.90 -3.73 8.67
C GLN A 102 -7.87 -4.33 7.26
N GLU A 103 -8.00 -3.50 6.22
CA GLU A 103 -7.91 -3.95 4.82
C GLU A 103 -6.52 -4.50 4.48
N ILE A 104 -5.45 -3.80 4.88
CA ILE A 104 -4.06 -4.23 4.64
C ILE A 104 -3.73 -5.54 5.35
N LEU A 105 -4.26 -5.71 6.57
CA LEU A 105 -4.10 -6.93 7.35
C LEU A 105 -5.13 -8.02 6.98
N ASN A 106 -5.95 -7.82 5.94
CA ASN A 106 -7.03 -8.73 5.53
C ASN A 106 -8.00 -9.12 6.66
N GLY A 107 -8.26 -8.22 7.61
CA GLY A 107 -9.10 -8.49 8.79
C GLY A 107 -8.48 -9.48 9.78
N SER A 108 -7.18 -9.75 9.68
CA SER A 108 -6.45 -10.50 10.69
C SER A 108 -6.23 -9.58 11.90
N GLU A 109 -7.18 -9.58 12.83
CA GLU A 109 -6.89 -9.11 14.18
C GLU A 109 -5.70 -9.94 14.67
N LYS A 110 -4.62 -9.28 15.11
CA LYS A 110 -3.44 -10.01 15.62
C LYS A 110 -3.91 -10.96 16.72
N ALA A 111 -3.58 -12.24 16.58
CA ALA A 111 -3.68 -13.22 17.65
C ALA A 111 -2.68 -12.92 18.76
#